data_AF-A0A378VUP0-F1
#
_entry.id   AF-A0A378VUP0-F1
#
_cell.length_a   1.000
_cell.length_b   1.000
_cell.length_c   1.000
_cell.angle_alpha   90.00
_cell.angle_beta   90.00
_cell.angle_gamma   90.00
#
_symmetry.space_group_name_H-M   'P 1'
#
loop_
_entity.id
_entity.type
_entity.pdbx_description
1 polymer ?
#
loop_
_entity_poly.entity_id
_entity_poly.type
_entity_poly.pdbx_seq_one_letter_code
_entity_poly.pdbx_strand_id
1 'polypeptide(L)' 'MLTKTADGRRQAGKVETEKLHVDTESQYAQTDTPVSFQYGASHGQAGGMTYNHKTGMLNFSSKVKAAIYDTKDM' A
#
# COMPACT_ATOMS: atom_id res chain seq x y z
N MET A 1 8.48 -3.06 8.36
CA MET A 1 7.57 -3.88 7.52
C MET A 1 6.19 -3.89 8.17
N LEU A 2 5.15 -3.52 7.42
CA LEU A 2 3.76 -3.51 7.89
C LEU A 2 2.95 -4.52 7.05
N THR A 3 2.28 -5.46 7.73
CA THR A 3 1.49 -6.51 7.07
C THR A 3 0.05 -6.39 7.51
N LYS A 4 -0.87 -6.33 6.55
CA LYS A 4 -2.31 -6.42 6.79
C LYS A 4 -2.81 -7.75 6.25
N THR A 5 -3.32 -8.60 7.15
CA THR A 5 -3.98 -9.86 6.78
C THR A 5 -5.23 -9.58 5.95
N ALA A 6 -5.58 -10.51 5.06
CA ALA A 6 -6.83 -10.43 4.32
C ALA A 6 -8.01 -10.36 5.31
N ASP A 7 -8.96 -9.49 5.03
CA ASP A 7 -10.26 -9.46 5.67
C ASP A 7 -11.31 -9.84 4.61
N GLY A 8 -12.50 -10.33 5.01
CA GLY A 8 -13.50 -10.88 4.07
C GLY A 8 -13.96 -9.93 2.94
N ARG A 9 -13.45 -8.69 2.89
CA ARG A 9 -13.64 -7.71 1.81
C ARG A 9 -12.34 -7.22 1.14
N ARG A 10 -11.15 -7.48 1.67
CA ARG A 10 -9.87 -6.93 1.20
C ARG A 10 -8.78 -8.00 1.20
N GLN A 11 -8.05 -8.13 0.10
CA GLN A 11 -6.92 -9.05 -0.01
C GLN A 11 -5.78 -8.66 0.96
N ALA A 12 -4.91 -9.62 1.26
CA ALA A 12 -3.73 -9.37 2.08
C ALA A 12 -2.84 -8.32 1.42
N GLY A 13 -2.37 -7.38 2.22
CA GLY A 13 -1.51 -6.29 1.79
C GLY A 13 -0.22 -6.25 2.59
N LYS A 14 0.91 -6.05 1.92
CA LYS A 14 2.23 -5.86 2.53
C LYS A 14 2.81 -4.54 2.07
N VAL A 15 3.34 -3.77 3.02
CA VAL A 15 4.08 -2.53 2.74
C VAL A 15 5.42 -2.56 3.46
N GLU A 16 6.48 -2.37 2.69
CA GLU A 16 7.85 -2.27 3.17
C GLU A 16 8.39 -0.89 2.85
N THR A 17 8.83 -0.19 3.89
CA THR A 17 9.41 1.15 3.81
C THR A 17 10.33 1.33 5.02
N GLU A 18 11.30 2.22 4.88
CA GLU A 18 12.27 2.51 5.94
C GLU A 18 11.61 3.28 7.10
N LYS A 19 10.80 4.28 6.75
CA LYS A 19 10.12 5.13 7.72
C LYS A 19 8.66 5.28 7.35
N LEU A 20 7.77 5.17 8.34
CA LEU A 20 6.35 5.43 8.18
C LEU A 20 5.89 6.37 9.27
N HIS A 21 5.33 7.52 8.88
CA HIS A 21 4.66 8.41 9.82
C HIS A 21 3.19 8.02 9.92
N VAL A 22 2.72 7.77 11.14
CA VAL A 22 1.33 7.39 11.41
C VAL A 22 0.74 8.41 12.37
N ASP A 23 -0.25 9.14 11.88
CA ASP A 23 -1.09 9.99 12.71
C ASP A 23 -2.33 9.19 13.11
N THR A 24 -2.40 8.84 14.38
CA THR A 24 -3.48 8.03 14.95
C THR A 24 -4.77 8.82 15.17
N GLU A 25 -4.69 10.14 15.30
CA GLU A 25 -5.86 11.01 15.51
C GLU A 25 -6.60 11.25 14.19
N SER A 26 -5.85 11.64 13.15
CA SER A 26 -6.43 11.81 11.81
C SER A 26 -6.65 10.49 11.07
N GLN A 27 -6.08 9.39 11.59
CA GLN A 27 -6.08 8.05 11.02
C GLN A 27 -5.46 8.03 9.62
N TYR A 28 -4.32 8.68 9.50
CA TYR A 28 -3.58 8.87 8.25
C TYR A 28 -2.15 8.35 8.39
N ALA A 29 -1.63 7.72 7.35
CA ALA A 29 -0.24 7.27 7.30
C ALA A 29 0.44 7.80 6.04
N GLN A 30 1.68 8.26 6.16
CA GLN A 30 2.46 8.71 5.01
C GLN A 30 3.95 8.38 5.14
N THR A 31 4.59 8.28 3.99
CA THR A 31 6.04 8.17 3.87
C THR A 31 6.52 8.83 2.58
N ASP A 32 7.66 9.48 2.68
CA ASP A 32 8.46 10.06 1.61
C ASP A 32 9.69 9.19 1.27
N THR A 33 9.87 8.07 1.98
CA THR A 33 10.92 7.09 1.69
C THR A 33 10.42 6.05 0.68
N PRO A 34 11.31 5.40 -0.08
CA PRO A 34 10.93 4.34 -1.01
C PRO A 34 10.06 3.27 -0.34
N VAL A 35 9.05 2.81 -1.08
CA VAL A 35 8.06 1.84 -0.63
C VAL A 35 7.98 0.70 -1.62
N SER A 36 8.09 -0.53 -1.14
CA SER A 36 7.68 -1.73 -1.87
C SER A 36 6.32 -2.18 -1.34
N PHE A 37 5.36 -2.42 -2.23
CA PHE A 37 4.02 -2.85 -1.84
C PHE A 37 3.61 -4.13 -2.57
N GLN A 38 2.80 -4.94 -1.89
CA GLN A 38 2.14 -6.10 -2.44
C GLN A 38 0.68 -6.07 -2.00
N TYR A 39 -0.24 -6.26 -2.93
CA TYR A 39 -1.67 -6.35 -2.68
C TYR A 39 -2.25 -7.46 -3.57
N GLY A 40 -2.52 -8.62 -2.99
CA GLY A 40 -2.85 -9.80 -3.79
C GLY A 40 -1.71 -10.20 -4.74
N ALA A 41 -2.03 -10.35 -6.03
CA ALA A 41 -1.06 -10.59 -7.11
C ALA A 41 -0.36 -9.31 -7.60
N SER A 42 -0.87 -8.13 -7.25
CA SER A 42 -0.25 -6.87 -7.64
C SER A 42 0.93 -6.54 -6.73
N HIS A 43 2.05 -6.18 -7.33
CA HIS A 43 3.22 -5.70 -6.59
C HIS A 43 3.89 -4.54 -7.32
N GLY A 44 4.59 -3.70 -6.57
CA GLY A 44 5.26 -2.56 -7.17
C GLY A 44 6.14 -1.80 -6.19
N GLN A 45 6.82 -0.81 -6.74
CA GLN A 45 7.65 0.13 -5.99
C GLN A 45 7.23 1.57 -6.28
N ALA A 46 7.29 2.42 -5.26
CA ALA A 46 7.02 3.84 -5.34
C ALA A 46 8.03 4.61 -4.48
N GLY A 47 8.28 5.88 -4.82
CA GLY A 47 9.13 6.78 -4.01
C GLY A 47 8.46 7.32 -2.74
N GLY A 48 7.27 6.84 -2.41
CA GLY A 48 6.50 7.29 -1.25
C GLY A 48 5.04 6.90 -1.37
N MET A 49 4.30 7.09 -0.28
CA MET A 49 2.94 6.56 -0.14
C MET A 49 2.14 7.37 0.87
N THR A 50 0.83 7.50 0.64
CA THR A 50 -0.13 7.99 1.62
C THR A 50 -1.32 7.04 1.75
N TYR A 51 -1.81 6.85 2.97
CA TYR A 51 -2.95 5.99 3.27
C TYR A 51 -3.91 6.71 4.20
N ASN A 52 -5.16 6.81 3.76
CA ASN A 52 -6.26 7.32 4.57
C ASN A 52 -7.09 6.14 5.07
N HIS A 53 -7.08 5.88 6.37
CA HIS A 53 -7.83 4.76 6.94
C HIS A 53 -9.34 4.93 6.85
N LYS A 54 -9.85 6.17 6.97
CA LYS A 54 -11.29 6.47 6.95
C LYS A 54 -11.92 6.12 5.61
N THR A 55 -11.20 6.37 4.52
CA THR A 55 -11.65 6.02 3.16
C THR A 55 -11.10 4.68 2.67
N GLY A 56 -10.05 4.16 3.30
CA GLY A 56 -9.31 2.99 2.83
C GLY A 56 -8.47 3.25 1.57
N MET A 57 -8.24 4.52 1.21
CA MET A 57 -7.54 4.90 -0.01
C MET A 57 -6.03 4.88 0.20
N LEU A 58 -5.33 4.20 -0.71
CA LEU A 58 -3.88 4.10 -0.79
C LEU A 58 -3.40 4.84 -2.05
N ASN A 59 -2.55 5.85 -1.89
CA ASN A 59 -1.96 6.61 -2.99
C ASN A 59 -0.43 6.48 -2.97
N PHE A 60 0.19 6.57 -4.14
CA PHE A 60 1.64 6.53 -4.30
C PHE A 60 2.12 7.85 -4.91
N SER A 61 3.19 8.42 -4.36
CA SER A 61 3.64 9.79 -4.66
C SER A 61 4.43 9.93 -5.97
N SER A 62 4.70 8.84 -6.70
CA SER A 62 5.52 8.88 -7.92
C SER A 62 5.20 7.70 -8.86
N LYS A 63 5.67 7.81 -10.11
CA LYS A 63 5.48 6.85 -11.22
C LYS A 63 5.56 5.41 -10.72
N VAL A 64 4.40 4.81 -10.49
CA VAL A 64 4.27 3.44 -10.03
C VAL A 64 4.78 2.54 -11.15
N LYS A 65 5.91 1.86 -10.93
CA LYS A 65 6.25 0.66 -11.70
C LYS A 65 5.56 -0.51 -11.02
N ALA A 66 4.25 -0.66 -11.28
CA ALA A 66 3.51 -1.84 -10.85
C ALA A 66 3.42 -2.83 -12.01
N ALA A 67 3.75 -4.09 -11.73
CA ALA A 67 3.27 -5.18 -12.54
C ALA A 67 1.85 -5.49 -12.04
N ILE A 68 0.84 -4.92 -12.69
CA ILE A 68 -0.55 -5.29 -12.43
C ILE A 68 -0.80 -6.57 -13.23
N TYR A 69 -0.75 -7.72 -12.56
CA TYR A 69 -1.31 -8.95 -13.11
C TYR A 69 -2.83 -8.90 -12.88
N ASP A 70 -3.56 -8.57 -13.94
CA ASP A 70 -4.99 -8.82 -14.04
C ASP A 70 -5.14 -10.34 -14.15
N THR A 71 -5.43 -11.04 -13.04
CA THR A 71 -5.92 -12.42 -13.12
C THR A 71 -7.37 -12.36 -13.55
N LYS A 72 -7.61 -11.90 -14.78
CA LYS A 72 -8.79 -12.25 -15.54
C LYS A 72 -8.43 -13.55 -16.24
N ASP A 73 -9.21 -14.58 -15.93
CA ASP A 73 -9.09 -15.98 -16.35
C ASP A 73 -8.10 -16.84 -15.54
N MET A 74 -8.65 -17.47 -14.49
CA MET A 74 -8.54 -18.93 -14.27
C MET A 74 -9.88 -19.46 -13.76
#